data_AF-A0A605F8F9-F1
#
_entry.id   AF-A0A605F8F9-F1
#
_cell.length_a   1.000
_cell.length_b   1.000
_cell.length_c   1.000
_cell.angle_alpha   90.00
_cell.angle_beta   90.00
_cell.angle_gamma   90.00
#
_symmetry.space_group_name_H-M   'P 1'
#
loop_
_entity.id
_entity.type
_entity.pdbx_description
1 polymer ?
#
loop_
_entity_poly.entity_id
_entity_poly.type
_entity_poly.pdbx_seq_one_letter_code
_entity_poly.pdbx_strand_id
1 'polypeptide(L)'
;ATCILKISVFATIFKIFKSNIKNNVYSYSLTIAMAICMSAIAPVLYTTKAESFSYNKSNMNSEINKKIISIVRLTGIKYIYGEDFWRMQLLNSIDAEVHSSELTDSYDKFVIPRTWLSRPSWYCINGEVLYYTKDGKADKIIESELKSKNGKILYNGAEGKIWLGPVIWSKPKWCN
;
A
#
# COMPACT_ATOMS: atom_id res chain seq x y z
N ALA A 1 -23.32 5.48 5.24
CA ALA A 1 -23.50 4.45 4.19
C ALA A 1 -23.46 3.01 4.73
N THR A 2 -22.44 2.65 5.52
CA THR A 2 -22.22 1.27 6.02
C THR A 2 -23.31 0.73 6.95
N CYS A 3 -23.90 1.56 7.83
CA CYS A 3 -24.98 1.11 8.73
C CYS A 3 -26.27 0.75 7.98
N ILE A 4 -26.65 1.55 6.97
CA ILE A 4 -27.84 1.31 6.15
C ILE A 4 -27.69 0.02 5.33
N LEU A 5 -26.49 -0.24 4.82
CA LEU A 5 -26.16 -1.48 4.13
C LEU A 5 -26.32 -2.70 5.06
N LYS A 6 -25.80 -2.63 6.30
CA LYS A 6 -25.92 -3.71 7.30
C LYS A 6 -27.38 -4.02 7.65
N ILE A 7 -28.19 -2.98 7.87
CA ILE A 7 -29.62 -3.14 8.14
C ILE A 7 -30.32 -3.82 6.96
N SER A 8 -29.99 -3.44 5.74
CA SER A 8 -30.56 -4.02 4.51
C SER A 8 -30.21 -5.51 4.36
N VAL A 9 -28.97 -5.88 4.68
CA VAL A 9 -28.50 -7.28 4.66
C VAL A 9 -29.22 -8.11 5.71
N PHE A 10 -29.28 -7.65 6.97
CA PHE A 10 -29.96 -8.41 8.03
C PHE A 10 -31.47 -8.50 7.83
N ALA A 11 -32.11 -7.47 7.27
CA ALA A 11 -33.51 -7.53 6.87
C ALA A 11 -33.76 -8.58 5.78
N THR A 12 -32.82 -8.73 4.84
CA THR A 12 -32.90 -9.76 3.80
C THR A 12 -32.72 -11.17 4.38
N ILE A 13 -31.74 -11.36 5.27
CA ILE A 13 -31.52 -12.63 5.98
C ILE A 13 -32.76 -13.02 6.81
N PHE A 14 -33.35 -12.06 7.53
CA PHE A 14 -34.57 -12.30 8.29
C PHE A 14 -35.73 -12.77 7.40
N LYS A 15 -35.93 -12.14 6.23
CA LYS A 15 -36.96 -12.57 5.26
C LYS A 15 -36.74 -14.01 4.79
N ILE A 16 -35.49 -14.40 4.52
CA ILE A 16 -35.14 -15.77 4.13
C ILE A 16 -35.48 -16.75 5.26
N PHE A 17 -35.14 -16.43 6.51
CA PHE A 17 -35.47 -17.30 7.64
C PHE A 17 -36.97 -17.37 7.93
N LYS A 18 -37.68 -16.26 7.83
CA LYS A 18 -39.14 -16.22 8.01
C LYS A 18 -39.88 -17.02 6.93
N SER A 19 -39.34 -17.08 5.71
CA SER A 19 -39.92 -17.89 4.63
C SER A 19 -39.83 -19.39 4.90
N ASN A 20 -38.85 -19.82 5.71
CA ASN A 20 -38.56 -21.25 5.94
C ASN A 20 -38.93 -21.71 7.37
N ILE A 21 -39.08 -20.77 8.31
CA ILE A 21 -39.36 -21.04 9.73
C ILE A 21 -40.64 -20.29 10.11
N LYS A 22 -41.70 -21.03 10.44
CA LYS A 22 -43.01 -20.44 10.79
C LYS A 22 -43.02 -19.73 12.15
N ASN A 23 -42.09 -20.07 13.04
CA ASN A 23 -41.99 -19.45 14.36
C ASN A 23 -41.08 -18.21 14.30
N ASN A 24 -41.69 -17.04 14.51
CA ASN A 24 -41.02 -15.75 14.47
C ASN A 24 -39.86 -15.66 15.48
N VAL A 25 -39.99 -16.24 16.67
CA VAL A 25 -38.94 -16.18 17.71
C VAL A 25 -37.65 -16.82 17.19
N TYR A 26 -37.74 -18.00 16.59
CA TYR A 26 -36.59 -18.68 16.02
C TYR A 26 -35.98 -17.91 14.83
N SER A 27 -36.81 -17.32 13.97
CA SER A 27 -36.31 -16.48 12.85
C SER A 27 -35.54 -15.26 13.35
N TYR A 28 -36.02 -14.59 14.41
CA TYR A 28 -35.32 -13.46 15.02
C TYR A 28 -34.01 -13.90 15.69
N SER A 29 -34.03 -14.96 16.51
CA SER A 29 -32.83 -15.48 17.17
C SER A 29 -31.75 -15.88 16.18
N LEU A 30 -32.12 -16.53 15.07
CA LEU A 30 -31.16 -16.96 14.04
C LEU A 30 -30.57 -15.76 13.26
N THR A 31 -31.38 -14.73 13.00
CA THR A 31 -30.90 -13.48 12.38
C THR A 31 -29.90 -12.76 13.29
N ILE A 32 -30.19 -12.68 14.59
CA ILE A 32 -29.29 -12.07 15.59
C ILE A 32 -27.98 -12.87 15.69
N ALA A 33 -28.07 -14.21 15.75
CA ALA A 33 -26.89 -15.07 15.78
C ALA A 33 -25.98 -14.84 14.55
N MET A 34 -26.56 -14.78 13.34
CA MET A 34 -25.79 -14.44 12.13
C MET A 34 -25.18 -13.05 12.19
N ALA A 35 -25.91 -12.05 12.69
CA ALA A 35 -25.37 -10.70 12.82
C ALA A 35 -24.16 -10.62 13.76
N ILE A 36 -24.21 -11.36 14.87
CA ILE A 36 -23.09 -11.50 15.81
C ILE A 36 -21.93 -12.22 15.13
N CYS A 37 -22.15 -13.36 14.49
CA CYS A 37 -21.11 -14.11 13.77
C CYS A 37 -20.45 -13.25 12.70
N MET A 38 -21.21 -12.61 11.81
CA MET A 38 -20.66 -11.76 10.74
C MET A 38 -19.90 -10.55 11.27
N SER A 39 -20.30 -10.00 12.43
CA SER A 39 -19.60 -8.86 13.05
C SER A 39 -18.35 -9.31 13.82
N ALA A 40 -18.34 -10.52 14.37
CA ALA A 40 -17.23 -11.08 15.14
C ALA A 40 -16.20 -11.81 14.26
N ILE A 41 -16.56 -12.26 13.06
CA ILE A 41 -15.65 -12.95 12.14
C ILE A 41 -14.45 -12.07 11.79
N ALA A 42 -14.65 -10.78 11.50
CA ALA A 42 -13.53 -9.88 11.19
C ALA A 42 -12.53 -9.80 12.36
N PRO A 43 -12.90 -9.40 13.59
CA PRO A 43 -11.96 -9.34 14.70
C PRO A 43 -11.36 -10.71 15.06
N VAL A 44 -12.11 -11.81 14.97
CA VAL A 44 -11.59 -13.17 15.21
C VAL A 44 -10.57 -13.60 14.14
N LEU A 45 -10.82 -13.29 12.86
CA LEU A 45 -9.85 -13.52 11.80
C LEU A 45 -8.60 -12.64 11.98
N TYR A 46 -8.77 -11.39 12.43
CA TYR A 46 -7.66 -10.52 12.79
C TYR A 46 -6.84 -11.07 13.96
N THR A 47 -7.44 -11.67 14.98
CA THR A 47 -6.69 -12.20 16.14
C THR A 47 -6.08 -13.58 15.90
N THR A 48 -6.64 -14.40 15.01
CA THR A 48 -6.21 -15.80 14.81
C THR A 48 -5.33 -16.03 13.58
N LYS A 49 -5.35 -15.13 12.58
CA LYS A 49 -4.61 -15.31 11.32
C LYS A 49 -3.75 -14.12 10.90
N ALA A 50 -3.89 -12.96 11.54
CA ALA A 50 -2.91 -11.91 11.32
C ALA A 50 -1.71 -12.23 12.21
N GLU A 51 -0.60 -12.71 11.63
CA GLU A 51 0.68 -12.24 12.16
C GLU A 51 0.55 -10.72 12.23
N SER A 52 0.69 -10.13 13.41
CA SER A 52 0.79 -8.67 13.52
C SER A 52 1.82 -8.24 12.48
N PHE A 53 1.45 -7.33 11.58
CA PHE A 53 2.39 -6.76 10.62
C PHE A 53 3.59 -6.27 11.42
N SER A 54 4.67 -7.04 11.36
CA SER A 54 5.78 -6.90 12.29
C SER A 54 6.73 -5.89 11.68
N TYR A 55 6.68 -4.65 12.17
CA TYR A 55 7.70 -3.65 11.90
C TYR A 55 9.12 -4.15 12.26
N ASN A 56 9.24 -5.16 13.14
CA ASN A 56 10.52 -5.82 13.44
C ASN A 56 11.08 -6.68 12.29
N LYS A 57 10.30 -7.03 11.26
CA LYS A 57 10.81 -7.68 10.04
C LYS A 57 11.35 -6.67 9.01
N SER A 58 11.03 -5.37 9.11
CA SER A 58 11.82 -4.35 8.41
C SER A 58 13.13 -4.20 9.14
N ASN A 59 14.13 -4.93 8.68
CA ASN A 59 15.46 -4.85 9.24
C ASN A 59 16.00 -3.44 8.97
N MET A 60 15.86 -2.51 9.93
CA MET A 60 16.42 -1.15 9.82
C MET A 60 17.92 -1.19 9.54
N ASN A 61 18.58 -2.28 9.92
CA ASN A 61 20.00 -2.55 9.68
C ASN A 61 20.30 -3.24 8.35
N SER A 62 19.30 -3.46 7.48
CA SER A 62 19.50 -4.06 6.17
C SER A 62 20.44 -3.20 5.32
N GLU A 63 21.11 -3.86 4.38
CA GLU A 63 22.10 -3.18 3.55
C GLU A 63 21.45 -2.10 2.68
N ILE A 64 20.26 -2.39 2.11
CA ILE A 64 19.56 -1.43 1.25
C ILE A 64 19.18 -0.17 2.02
N ASN A 65 18.70 -0.30 3.26
CA ASN A 65 18.29 0.85 4.08
C ASN A 65 19.47 1.76 4.38
N LYS A 66 20.62 1.19 4.76
CA LYS A 66 21.87 1.94 4.96
C LYS A 66 22.33 2.64 3.67
N LYS A 67 22.20 1.97 2.52
CA LYS A 67 22.55 2.54 1.21
C LYS A 67 21.61 3.67 0.80
N ILE A 68 20.31 3.54 1.04
CA ILE A 68 19.32 4.61 0.80
C ILE A 68 19.70 5.86 1.60
N ILE A 69 19.92 5.72 2.92
CA ILE A 69 20.29 6.85 3.78
C ILE A 69 21.60 7.51 3.29
N SER A 70 22.61 6.69 2.98
CA SER A 70 23.89 7.16 2.46
C SER A 70 23.73 7.96 1.16
N ILE A 71 22.95 7.45 0.20
CA ILE A 71 22.68 8.12 -1.08
C ILE A 71 21.89 9.41 -0.89
N VAL A 72 20.87 9.42 -0.05
CA VAL A 72 20.07 10.62 0.26
C VAL A 72 20.97 11.72 0.84
N ARG A 73 21.86 11.38 1.77
CA ARG A 73 22.83 12.33 2.34
C ARG A 73 23.85 12.84 1.32
N LEU A 74 24.32 11.98 0.42
CA LEU A 74 25.31 12.35 -0.60
C LEU A 74 24.72 13.20 -1.74
N THR A 75 23.47 12.93 -2.13
CA THR A 75 22.84 13.58 -3.29
C THR A 75 21.95 14.75 -2.89
N GLY A 76 21.48 14.81 -1.64
CA GLY A 76 20.45 15.75 -1.19
C GLY A 76 19.04 15.45 -1.70
N ILE A 77 18.85 14.37 -2.48
CA ILE A 77 17.56 13.98 -3.05
C ILE A 77 16.79 13.17 -2.01
N LYS A 78 15.76 13.79 -1.43
CA LYS A 78 14.99 13.24 -0.30
C LYS A 78 13.88 12.27 -0.71
N TYR A 79 13.39 12.39 -1.94
CA TYR A 79 12.21 11.66 -2.41
C TYR A 79 12.59 10.33 -3.06
N ILE A 80 11.99 9.24 -2.58
CA ILE A 80 12.23 7.88 -3.08
C ILE A 80 10.92 7.15 -3.38
N TYR A 81 10.85 6.49 -4.54
CA TYR A 81 9.65 5.81 -5.01
C TYR A 81 9.90 4.36 -5.39
N GLY A 82 8.89 3.52 -5.29
CA GLY A 82 8.99 2.11 -5.65
C GLY A 82 7.65 1.43 -5.50
N GLU A 83 7.59 0.16 -5.86
CA GLU A 83 6.44 -0.69 -5.54
C GLU A 83 6.39 -1.07 -4.06
N ASP A 84 5.29 -1.71 -3.66
CA ASP A 84 5.05 -2.26 -2.33
C ASP A 84 4.98 -1.16 -1.27
N PHE A 85 3.75 -0.76 -0.99
CA PHE A 85 3.43 0.20 0.05
C PHE A 85 4.07 -0.09 1.39
N TRP A 86 4.14 -1.34 1.83
CA TRP A 86 4.71 -1.65 3.13
C TRP A 86 6.22 -1.45 3.10
N ARG A 87 6.88 -1.91 2.05
CA ARG A 87 8.31 -1.67 1.83
C ARG A 87 8.63 -0.17 1.81
N MET A 88 7.87 0.60 1.03
CA MET A 88 8.09 2.05 0.91
C MET A 88 7.77 2.75 2.22
N GLN A 89 6.59 2.54 2.81
CA GLN A 89 6.14 3.25 4.00
C GLN A 89 7.08 3.10 5.20
N LEU A 90 7.76 1.95 5.32
CA LEU A 90 8.73 1.70 6.38
C LEU A 90 9.98 2.58 6.27
N LEU A 91 10.39 2.98 5.06
CA LEU A 91 11.55 3.86 4.86
C LEU A 91 11.35 5.23 5.51
N ASN A 92 10.10 5.73 5.56
CA ASN A 92 9.75 7.00 6.23
C ASN A 92 10.07 7.00 7.73
N SER A 93 10.18 5.81 8.34
CA SER A 93 10.45 5.66 9.78
C SER A 93 11.94 5.49 10.07
N ILE A 94 12.79 5.34 9.04
CA ILE A 94 14.22 5.05 9.23
C ILE A 94 15.04 6.33 9.40
N ASP A 95 14.79 7.34 8.57
CA ASP A 95 15.46 8.63 8.62
C ASP A 95 14.47 9.72 8.18
N ALA A 96 14.40 10.84 8.92
CA ALA A 96 13.43 11.91 8.68
C ALA A 96 13.65 12.64 7.34
N GLU A 97 14.86 12.51 6.76
CA GLU A 97 15.20 13.08 5.46
C GLU A 97 14.75 12.21 4.29
N VAL A 98 14.22 11.01 4.55
CA VAL A 98 13.75 10.07 3.53
C VAL A 98 12.23 10.18 3.38
N HIS A 99 11.78 10.76 2.27
CA HIS A 99 10.38 10.87 1.89
C HIS A 99 10.04 9.78 0.87
N SER A 100 9.48 8.69 1.37
CA SER A 100 9.21 7.49 0.58
C SER A 100 7.72 7.30 0.27
N SER A 101 7.41 6.88 -0.95
CA SER A 101 6.04 6.62 -1.36
C SER A 101 5.90 5.58 -2.45
N GLU A 102 4.75 4.91 -2.49
CA GLU A 102 4.48 3.85 -3.47
C GLU A 102 4.06 4.42 -4.83
N LEU A 103 4.60 3.82 -5.89
CA LEU A 103 4.03 3.88 -7.23
C LEU A 103 3.38 2.54 -7.56
N THR A 104 2.14 2.58 -8.02
CA THR A 104 1.38 1.38 -8.42
C THR A 104 1.25 1.32 -9.94
N ASP A 105 1.15 0.12 -10.49
CA ASP A 105 0.93 -0.07 -11.91
C ASP A 105 -0.49 0.33 -12.32
N SER A 106 -0.60 0.92 -13.50
CA SER A 106 -1.87 1.20 -14.16
C SER A 106 -1.85 0.56 -15.53
N TYR A 107 -2.76 -0.40 -15.73
CA TYR A 107 -2.92 -1.15 -16.98
C TYR A 107 -1.61 -1.75 -17.52
N ASP A 108 -0.69 -2.13 -16.63
CA ASP A 108 0.58 -2.80 -16.94
C ASP A 108 1.50 -1.98 -17.85
N LYS A 109 1.23 -0.68 -18.00
CA LYS A 109 1.90 0.18 -18.99
C LYS A 109 2.64 1.33 -18.37
N PHE A 110 2.08 1.93 -17.34
CA PHE A 110 2.66 3.09 -16.67
C PHE A 110 2.43 2.99 -15.17
N VAL A 111 3.17 3.80 -14.42
CA VAL A 111 3.01 3.90 -12.97
C VAL A 111 2.29 5.17 -12.59
N ILE A 112 1.49 5.08 -11.52
CA ILE A 112 0.76 6.20 -10.96
C ILE A 112 1.03 6.34 -9.46
N PRO A 113 0.98 7.57 -8.92
CA PRO A 113 0.97 7.81 -7.50
C PRO A 113 -0.16 7.08 -6.81
N ARG A 114 0.16 6.46 -5.67
CA ARG A 114 -0.87 5.93 -4.78
C ARG A 114 -1.69 7.08 -4.18
N THR A 115 -3.00 6.91 -4.18
CA THR A 115 -3.97 7.92 -3.73
C THR A 115 -4.38 7.80 -2.26
N TRP A 116 -4.19 6.64 -1.64
CA TRP A 116 -4.64 6.35 -0.27
C TRP A 116 -3.48 5.98 0.65
N LEU A 117 -3.55 6.46 1.91
CA LEU A 117 -2.49 6.30 2.92
C LEU A 117 -1.10 6.80 2.47
N SER A 118 -1.04 7.67 1.47
CA SER A 118 0.17 8.37 1.03
C SER A 118 0.08 9.84 1.42
N ARG A 119 1.21 10.56 1.39
CA ARG A 119 1.23 12.03 1.55
C ARG A 119 1.16 12.68 0.17
N PRO A 120 0.03 13.29 -0.24
CA PRO A 120 -0.18 13.73 -1.62
C PRO A 120 0.87 14.75 -2.11
N SER A 121 1.33 15.63 -1.21
CA SER A 121 2.35 16.65 -1.51
C SER A 121 3.68 16.05 -1.94
N TRP A 122 4.00 14.82 -1.54
CA TRP A 122 5.24 14.15 -1.94
C TRP A 122 5.24 13.73 -3.41
N TYR A 123 4.11 13.77 -4.11
CA TYR A 123 4.08 13.51 -5.56
C TYR A 123 4.09 14.79 -6.40
N CYS A 124 4.08 15.96 -5.74
CA CYS A 124 4.06 17.28 -6.37
C CYS A 124 5.47 17.83 -6.56
N ILE A 125 6.37 16.99 -7.06
CA ILE A 125 7.78 17.31 -7.25
C ILE A 125 8.12 17.25 -8.74
N ASN A 126 9.13 18.01 -9.13
CA ASN A 126 9.71 18.02 -10.46
C ASN A 126 11.21 17.74 -10.35
N GLY A 127 11.81 17.21 -11.42
CA GLY A 127 13.25 16.95 -11.49
C GLY A 127 13.61 15.50 -11.16
N GLU A 128 14.80 15.31 -10.62
CA GLU A 128 15.35 13.99 -10.30
C GLU A 128 14.90 13.50 -8.92
N VAL A 129 14.64 12.20 -8.85
CA VAL A 129 14.19 11.48 -7.67
C VAL A 129 14.90 10.14 -7.59
N LEU A 130 14.83 9.51 -6.42
CA LEU A 130 15.33 8.16 -6.23
C LEU A 130 14.23 7.13 -6.49
N TYR A 131 14.62 5.95 -6.94
CA TYR A 131 13.73 4.80 -7.01
C TYR A 131 14.33 3.58 -6.33
N TYR A 132 13.54 2.87 -5.53
CA TYR A 132 13.91 1.58 -4.96
C TYR A 132 13.09 0.48 -5.65
N THR A 133 13.75 -0.35 -6.45
CA THR A 133 13.12 -1.47 -7.16
C THR A 133 13.65 -2.81 -6.67
N LYS A 134 12.81 -3.84 -6.69
CA LYS A 134 13.20 -5.22 -6.38
C LYS A 134 12.78 -6.15 -7.52
N ASP A 135 11.55 -6.63 -7.50
CA ASP A 135 11.08 -7.69 -8.40
C ASP A 135 9.58 -7.65 -8.71
N GLY A 136 8.86 -6.68 -8.15
CA GLY A 136 7.43 -6.56 -8.37
C GLY A 136 7.07 -6.06 -9.79
N LYS A 137 5.77 -5.98 -10.04
CA LYS A 137 5.23 -5.65 -11.36
C LYS A 137 5.41 -4.16 -11.70
N ALA A 138 5.09 -3.26 -10.77
CA ALA A 138 5.31 -1.84 -10.94
C ALA A 138 6.82 -1.52 -10.98
N ASP A 139 7.64 -2.20 -10.19
CA ASP A 139 9.10 -2.10 -10.19
C ASP A 139 9.68 -2.37 -11.60
N LYS A 140 9.16 -3.36 -12.33
CA LYS A 140 9.59 -3.64 -13.71
C LYS A 140 9.24 -2.51 -14.68
N ILE A 141 8.06 -1.91 -14.52
CA ILE A 141 7.64 -0.74 -15.32
C ILE A 141 8.55 0.44 -15.00
N ILE A 142 8.83 0.69 -13.72
CA ILE A 142 9.77 1.73 -13.25
C ILE A 142 11.15 1.53 -13.88
N GLU A 143 11.72 0.33 -13.80
CA GLU A 143 13.05 0.04 -14.38
C GLU A 143 13.07 0.24 -15.91
N SER A 144 11.99 -0.12 -16.61
CA SER A 144 11.87 0.07 -18.06
C SER A 144 11.83 1.56 -18.43
N GLU A 145 10.98 2.33 -17.74
CA GLU A 145 10.86 3.78 -17.93
C GLU A 145 12.18 4.49 -17.63
N LEU A 146 12.85 4.13 -16.53
CA LEU A 146 14.15 4.70 -16.17
C LEU A 146 15.21 4.42 -17.22
N LYS A 147 15.32 3.19 -17.73
CA LYS A 147 16.27 2.87 -18.81
C LYS A 147 16.01 3.71 -20.05
N SER A 148 14.74 3.92 -20.42
CA SER A 148 14.38 4.75 -21.58
C SER A 148 14.69 6.25 -21.40
N LYS A 149 14.81 6.71 -20.15
CA LYS A 149 15.05 8.11 -19.77
C LYS A 149 16.46 8.35 -19.21
N ASN A 150 17.42 7.47 -19.53
CA ASN A 150 18.81 7.53 -19.05
C ASN A 150 18.97 7.56 -17.52
N GLY A 151 18.06 6.87 -16.81
CA GLY A 151 18.17 6.66 -15.37
C GLY A 151 19.45 5.90 -15.00
N LYS A 152 20.06 6.30 -13.88
CA LYS A 152 21.34 5.77 -13.41
C LYS A 152 21.13 4.84 -12.22
N ILE A 153 21.69 3.63 -12.28
CA ILE A 153 21.77 2.75 -11.11
C ILE A 153 22.85 3.31 -10.17
N LEU A 154 22.44 3.65 -8.95
CA LEU A 154 23.34 4.08 -7.88
C LEU A 154 23.77 2.92 -6.99
N TYR A 155 22.93 1.89 -6.88
CA TYR A 155 23.23 0.67 -6.14
C TYR A 155 22.49 -0.53 -6.74
N ASN A 156 23.14 -1.68 -6.77
CA ASN A 156 22.57 -2.95 -7.21
C ASN A 156 23.06 -4.06 -6.28
N GLY A 157 22.16 -4.56 -5.43
CA GLY A 157 22.47 -5.60 -4.46
C GLY A 157 21.36 -6.65 -4.35
N ALA A 158 21.55 -7.62 -3.46
CA ALA A 158 20.60 -8.72 -3.29
C ALA A 158 19.21 -8.28 -2.80
N GLU A 159 19.14 -7.17 -2.06
CA GLU A 159 17.88 -6.61 -1.53
C GLU A 159 17.13 -5.70 -2.53
N GLY A 160 17.72 -5.45 -3.70
CA GLY A 160 17.17 -4.65 -4.80
C GLY A 160 18.14 -3.60 -5.32
N LYS A 161 17.60 -2.66 -6.11
CA LYS A 161 18.34 -1.61 -6.80
C LYS A 161 17.87 -0.23 -6.36
N ILE A 162 18.81 0.70 -6.28
CA ILE A 162 18.52 2.12 -6.10
C ILE A 162 18.88 2.83 -7.39
N TRP A 163 17.91 3.53 -7.95
CA TRP A 163 18.07 4.31 -9.17
C TRP A 163 17.95 5.79 -8.89
N LEU A 164 18.61 6.58 -9.72
CA LEU A 164 18.40 8.00 -9.89
C LEU A 164 17.76 8.23 -11.25
N GLY A 165 16.71 9.02 -11.32
CA GLY A 165 16.14 9.42 -12.59
C GLY A 165 15.06 10.48 -12.45
N PRO A 166 14.52 10.98 -13.59
CA PRO A 166 13.45 11.96 -13.56
C PRO A 166 12.16 11.36 -13.01
N VAL A 167 11.24 12.21 -12.57
CA VAL A 167 9.84 11.82 -12.31
C VAL A 167 9.23 11.12 -13.55
N ILE A 168 8.69 9.91 -13.36
CA ILE A 168 8.12 9.07 -14.44
C ILE A 168 6.60 8.97 -14.42
N TRP A 169 5.92 9.64 -13.48
CA TRP A 169 4.46 9.71 -13.43
C TRP A 169 3.95 11.06 -13.92
N SER A 170 2.69 11.09 -14.35
CA SER A 170 2.01 12.35 -14.69
C SER A 170 1.71 13.18 -13.44
N LYS A 171 1.86 14.50 -13.54
CA LYS A 171 1.56 15.44 -12.44
C LYS A 171 0.13 15.18 -11.90
N PRO A 172 -0.04 14.83 -10.62
CA PRO A 172 -1.36 14.59 -10.05
C PRO A 172 -2.25 15.83 -10.04
N LYS A 173 -3.57 15.62 -10.14
CA LYS A 173 -4.57 16.71 -10.14
C LYS A 173 -4.57 17.54 -8.86
N TRP A 174 -4.15 16.96 -7.74
CA TRP A 174 -4.08 17.63 -6.43
C TRP A 174 -2.82 18.48 -6.23
N CYS A 175 -1.93 18.54 -7.22
CA CYS A 175 -0.71 19.36 -7.16
C CYS A 175 -0.89 20.77 -7.75
N ASN A 176 -2.15 21.24 -7.80
CA ASN A 176 -2.58 22.52 -8.36
C ASN A 176 -3.15 23.42 -7.28
#